data_AF-A0A7S3WP98-F1
#
_entry.id   AF-A0A7S3WP98-F1
#
_cell.length_a   1.000
_cell.length_b   1.000
_cell.length_c   1.000
_cell.angle_alpha   90.00
_cell.angle_beta   90.00
_cell.angle_gamma   90.00
#
_symmetry.space_group_name_H-M   'P 1'
#
loop_
_entity.id
_entity.type
_entity.pdbx_description
1 polymer ?
#
loop_
_entity_poly.entity_id
_entity_poly.type
_entity_poly.pdbx_seq_one_letter_code
_entity_poly.pdbx_strand_id
1 'polypeptide(L)'
;ARGRRSEYYTSSILWLWLLLTGAGMGLSHIVSVAMLNLVAAALLLVRGTLGWETFARAMAEAAWVQRGLRYIESGYEWCVALVICVGVLPLLAYALLLAGKQATRWLRGSSKASRGGIVTAETHERLTKLSVHWGSVCSKVALLCQGYLCMSVVVAKFVVVFLCWLSAVLAGLPLGLVVLLFLLQGIVLFLVPVIPGIPVYVCSGVLLTGAVMSEEELADPTPHAPPSYWLGVALAVSVACLLKFCAIVLQQQVIGRWMGSRIEIRAACQTNSSFIRAARFVLTQRGCTFGKTVVLCGGPDWPTSVLTGILGLSCPKMLFGSIPVVLLILPSTAMGSALIMANRPGWDLAASAMTMAMLATQMGASVGFVAVIEHAATAYEAQSIQE
;
A
#
# COMPACT_ATOMS: atom_id res chain seq x y z
N ALA A 1 -23.80 19.27 9.80
CA ALA A 1 -23.19 19.53 8.47
C ALA A 1 -21.66 19.76 8.50
N ARG A 2 -21.03 20.30 9.57
CA ARG A 2 -19.57 20.53 9.61
C ARG A 2 -18.71 19.29 9.94
N GLY A 3 -19.26 18.24 10.53
CA GLY A 3 -18.51 17.03 10.92
C GLY A 3 -18.23 16.01 9.80
N ARG A 4 -18.98 16.03 8.69
CA ARG A 4 -18.81 15.03 7.60
C ARG A 4 -17.72 15.37 6.59
N ARG A 5 -17.32 16.65 6.45
CA ARG A 5 -16.29 17.08 5.46
C ARG A 5 -14.90 16.51 5.73
N SER A 6 -14.63 16.08 6.95
CA SER A 6 -13.28 15.74 7.35
C SER A 6 -12.97 14.26 7.04
N GLU A 7 -13.95 13.34 7.13
CA GLU A 7 -13.77 11.89 6.87
C GLU A 7 -13.20 11.58 5.47
N TYR A 8 -13.43 12.48 4.51
CA TYR A 8 -12.93 12.40 3.13
C TYR A 8 -11.41 12.50 3.01
N TYR A 9 -10.73 13.23 3.91
CA TYR A 9 -9.28 13.40 3.84
C TYR A 9 -8.53 12.13 4.24
N THR A 10 -9.05 11.39 5.22
CA THR A 10 -8.43 10.15 5.75
C THR A 10 -8.37 9.05 4.70
N SER A 11 -9.44 8.84 3.93
CA SER A 11 -9.48 7.82 2.87
C SER A 11 -8.57 8.18 1.69
N SER A 12 -8.51 9.45 1.30
CA SER A 12 -7.64 9.92 0.23
C SER A 12 -6.15 9.82 0.59
N ILE A 13 -5.78 10.15 1.84
CA ILE A 13 -4.40 10.01 2.35
C ILE A 13 -3.96 8.55 2.34
N LEU A 14 -4.86 7.64 2.70
CA LEU A 14 -4.55 6.21 2.81
C LEU A 14 -4.37 5.54 1.45
N TRP A 15 -5.15 5.96 0.46
CA TRP A 15 -4.97 5.54 -0.93
C TRP A 15 -3.74 6.18 -1.60
N LEU A 16 -3.40 7.44 -1.26
CA LEU A 16 -2.15 8.06 -1.68
C LEU A 16 -0.94 7.27 -1.18
N TRP A 17 -1.03 6.76 0.05
CA TRP A 17 -0.02 5.91 0.65
C TRP A 17 0.18 4.58 -0.07
N LEU A 18 -0.93 3.91 -0.42
CA LEU A 18 -0.92 2.69 -1.25
C LEU A 18 -0.16 2.88 -2.58
N LEU A 19 -0.29 4.06 -3.19
CA LEU A 19 0.43 4.43 -4.42
C LEU A 19 1.91 4.73 -4.15
N LEU A 20 2.23 5.42 -3.05
CA LEU A 20 3.60 5.75 -2.67
C LEU A 20 4.44 4.51 -2.35
N THR A 21 3.82 3.46 -1.79
CA THR A 21 4.50 2.19 -1.49
C THR A 21 4.98 1.43 -2.73
N GLY A 22 4.38 1.63 -3.91
CA GLY A 22 4.79 0.97 -5.17
C GLY A 22 5.71 1.80 -6.08
N ALA A 23 5.76 3.12 -5.87
CA ALA A 23 6.33 4.08 -6.81
C ALA A 23 7.85 4.31 -6.69
N GLY A 24 8.37 4.30 -5.46
CA GLY A 24 9.71 4.84 -5.16
C GLY A 24 10.87 4.06 -5.79
N MET A 25 10.68 2.81 -6.21
CA MET A 25 11.76 1.90 -6.57
C MET A 25 11.98 1.69 -8.07
N GLY A 26 11.33 2.46 -8.97
CA GLY A 26 11.52 2.28 -10.41
C GLY A 26 10.96 0.97 -10.98
N LEU A 27 10.17 0.24 -10.20
CA LEU A 27 9.49 -1.01 -10.57
C LEU A 27 8.17 -0.78 -11.31
N SER A 28 7.92 0.43 -11.82
CA SER A 28 6.62 0.81 -12.43
C SER A 28 6.16 -0.17 -13.51
N HIS A 29 7.08 -0.75 -14.28
CA HIS A 29 6.80 -1.78 -15.28
C HIS A 29 6.44 -3.15 -14.66
N ILE A 30 7.16 -3.61 -13.66
CA ILE A 30 6.90 -4.90 -13.02
C ILE A 30 5.61 -4.83 -12.18
N VAL A 31 5.41 -3.72 -11.46
CA VAL A 31 4.18 -3.45 -10.68
C VAL A 31 2.96 -3.34 -11.59
N SER A 32 3.08 -2.63 -12.73
CA SER A 32 1.96 -2.52 -13.68
C SER A 32 1.63 -3.87 -14.32
N VAL A 33 2.63 -4.66 -14.71
CA VAL A 33 2.42 -6.02 -15.26
C VAL A 33 1.86 -6.97 -14.20
N ALA A 34 2.41 -6.97 -12.99
CA ALA A 34 1.93 -7.77 -11.86
C ALA A 34 0.46 -7.45 -11.54
N MET A 35 0.11 -6.16 -11.52
CA MET A 35 -1.23 -5.72 -11.19
C MET A 35 -2.23 -5.95 -12.33
N LEU A 36 -1.79 -5.86 -13.58
CA LEU A 36 -2.57 -6.33 -14.73
C LEU A 36 -2.87 -7.83 -14.61
N ASN A 37 -1.87 -8.63 -14.24
CA ASN A 37 -2.02 -10.08 -14.10
C ASN A 37 -2.92 -10.45 -12.92
N LEU A 38 -2.85 -9.72 -11.80
CA LEU A 38 -3.68 -9.95 -10.62
C LEU A 38 -5.14 -9.57 -10.87
N VAL A 39 -5.37 -8.44 -11.55
CA VAL A 39 -6.71 -8.03 -12.02
C VAL A 39 -7.24 -9.03 -13.06
N ALA A 40 -6.42 -9.46 -14.01
CA ALA A 40 -6.81 -10.48 -15.00
C ALA A 40 -7.18 -11.81 -14.32
N ALA A 41 -6.39 -12.26 -13.35
CA ALA A 41 -6.66 -13.46 -12.57
C ALA A 41 -7.96 -13.32 -11.76
N ALA A 42 -8.19 -12.17 -11.11
CA ALA A 42 -9.43 -11.90 -10.38
C ALA A 42 -10.66 -11.90 -11.30
N LEU A 43 -10.56 -11.28 -12.49
CA LEU A 43 -11.63 -11.26 -13.48
C LEU A 43 -11.92 -12.65 -14.06
N LEU A 44 -10.88 -13.47 -14.28
CA LEU A 44 -11.01 -14.86 -14.72
C LEU A 44 -11.63 -15.74 -13.64
N LEU A 45 -11.25 -15.55 -12.38
CA LEU A 45 -11.84 -16.22 -11.22
C LEU A 45 -13.31 -15.88 -11.08
N VAL A 46 -13.68 -14.60 -11.07
CA VAL A 46 -15.08 -14.16 -10.98
C VAL A 46 -15.91 -14.70 -12.14
N ARG A 47 -15.36 -14.69 -13.36
CA ARG A 47 -16.02 -15.29 -14.53
C ARG A 47 -16.18 -16.81 -14.37
N GLY A 48 -15.17 -17.50 -13.87
CA GLY A 48 -15.13 -18.96 -13.77
C GLY A 48 -15.93 -19.54 -12.61
N THR A 49 -16.06 -18.82 -11.49
CA THR A 49 -16.70 -19.33 -10.27
C THR A 49 -18.10 -18.78 -10.03
N LEU A 50 -18.32 -17.48 -10.29
CA LEU A 50 -19.55 -16.78 -9.89
C LEU A 50 -20.44 -16.42 -11.09
N GLY A 51 -19.84 -16.21 -12.25
CA GLY A 51 -20.53 -15.65 -13.41
C GLY A 51 -20.83 -14.15 -13.23
N TRP A 52 -20.77 -13.40 -14.34
CA TRP A 52 -20.85 -11.94 -14.29
C TRP A 52 -22.19 -11.40 -13.77
N GLU A 53 -23.28 -12.10 -14.03
CA GLU A 53 -24.62 -11.66 -13.62
C GLU A 53 -24.86 -11.83 -12.12
N THR A 54 -24.39 -12.95 -11.56
CA THR A 54 -24.49 -13.24 -10.12
C THR A 54 -23.59 -12.29 -9.35
N PHE A 55 -22.38 -12.03 -9.85
CA PHE A 55 -21.48 -11.05 -9.26
C PHE A 55 -22.05 -9.62 -9.33
N ALA A 56 -22.60 -9.21 -10.46
CA ALA A 56 -23.22 -7.89 -10.60
C ALA A 56 -24.44 -7.70 -9.69
N ARG A 57 -25.28 -8.73 -9.55
CA ARG A 57 -26.41 -8.73 -8.60
C ARG A 57 -25.94 -8.71 -7.14
N ALA A 58 -25.00 -9.58 -6.79
CA ALA A 58 -24.41 -9.61 -5.45
C ALA A 58 -23.72 -8.30 -5.07
N MET A 59 -23.07 -7.63 -6.02
CA MET A 59 -22.50 -6.30 -5.84
C MET A 59 -23.56 -5.21 -5.76
N ALA A 60 -24.64 -5.28 -6.54
CA ALA A 60 -25.71 -4.28 -6.50
C ALA A 60 -26.56 -4.38 -5.21
N GLU A 61 -26.74 -5.59 -4.68
CA GLU A 61 -27.48 -5.88 -3.45
C GLU A 61 -26.61 -5.77 -2.19
N ALA A 62 -25.29 -5.81 -2.36
CA ALA A 62 -24.35 -5.63 -1.27
C ALA A 62 -24.56 -4.28 -0.59
N ALA A 63 -25.00 -4.34 0.68
CA ALA A 63 -25.27 -3.16 1.48
C ALA A 63 -24.02 -2.25 1.66
N TRP A 64 -22.81 -2.78 1.48
CA TRP A 64 -21.57 -1.99 1.49
C TRP A 64 -21.34 -1.24 0.17
N VAL A 65 -21.75 -1.80 -0.98
CA VAL A 65 -21.69 -1.12 -2.29
C VAL A 65 -22.72 0.01 -2.35
N GLN A 66 -23.96 -0.25 -1.93
CA GLN A 66 -25.00 0.80 -1.90
C GLN A 66 -24.69 1.92 -0.90
N ARG A 67 -24.03 1.61 0.22
CA ARG A 67 -23.58 2.62 1.20
C ARG A 67 -22.29 3.32 0.77
N GLY A 68 -21.37 2.62 0.12
CA GLY A 68 -20.21 3.21 -0.56
C GLY A 68 -20.65 4.24 -1.59
N LEU A 69 -21.66 3.92 -2.41
CA LEU A 69 -22.28 4.84 -3.37
C LEU A 69 -22.91 6.09 -2.72
N ARG A 70 -23.43 5.98 -1.48
CA ARG A 70 -23.93 7.14 -0.70
C ARG A 70 -22.82 7.97 -0.06
N TYR A 71 -21.72 7.36 0.38
CA TYR A 71 -20.50 8.08 0.81
C TYR A 71 -19.84 8.81 -0.36
N ILE A 72 -19.99 8.25 -1.55
CA ILE A 72 -19.47 8.77 -2.80
C ILE A 72 -20.17 10.10 -3.15
N GLU A 73 -21.45 10.35 -2.89
CA GLU A 73 -22.13 11.60 -3.34
C GLU A 73 -21.49 12.94 -2.89
N SER A 74 -20.70 12.99 -1.81
CA SER A 74 -19.97 14.22 -1.38
C SER A 74 -18.44 14.14 -1.44
N GLY A 75 -17.87 12.95 -1.70
CA GLY A 75 -16.44 12.71 -1.97
C GLY A 75 -16.16 12.26 -3.40
N TYR A 76 -17.19 12.25 -4.25
CA TYR A 76 -17.23 11.61 -5.56
C TYR A 76 -16.07 12.01 -6.44
N GLU A 77 -15.77 13.31 -6.45
CA GLU A 77 -14.72 13.88 -7.29
C GLU A 77 -13.31 13.46 -6.86
N TRP A 78 -13.07 13.26 -5.55
CA TRP A 78 -11.79 12.74 -5.06
C TRP A 78 -11.64 11.26 -5.38
N CYS A 79 -12.71 10.48 -5.25
CA CYS A 79 -12.72 9.07 -5.65
C CYS A 79 -12.50 8.91 -7.16
N VAL A 80 -13.21 9.69 -7.98
CA VAL A 80 -13.03 9.72 -9.44
C VAL A 80 -11.61 10.16 -9.80
N ALA A 81 -11.09 11.22 -9.17
CA ALA A 81 -9.70 11.66 -9.37
C ALA A 81 -8.70 10.54 -9.04
N LEU A 82 -8.92 9.82 -7.94
CA LEU A 82 -8.04 8.74 -7.51
C LEU A 82 -8.15 7.52 -8.44
N VAL A 83 -9.35 7.14 -8.85
CA VAL A 83 -9.59 6.10 -9.87
C VAL A 83 -8.94 6.47 -11.20
N ILE A 84 -8.93 7.75 -11.59
CA ILE A 84 -8.18 8.22 -12.76
C ILE A 84 -6.67 8.06 -12.53
N CYS A 85 -6.13 8.50 -11.38
CA CYS A 85 -4.69 8.41 -11.10
C CYS A 85 -4.16 6.96 -11.06
N VAL A 86 -4.93 6.03 -10.49
CA VAL A 86 -4.54 4.62 -10.32
C VAL A 86 -4.97 3.74 -11.49
N GLY A 87 -6.11 4.09 -12.08
CA GLY A 87 -6.85 3.23 -13.00
C GLY A 87 -6.66 3.57 -14.47
N VAL A 88 -5.74 4.46 -14.88
CA VAL A 88 -5.56 4.79 -16.31
C VAL A 88 -5.46 3.54 -17.17
N LEU A 89 -4.65 2.54 -16.76
CA LEU A 89 -4.50 1.30 -17.52
C LEU A 89 -5.77 0.41 -17.51
N PRO A 90 -6.38 0.09 -16.36
CA PRO A 90 -7.69 -0.60 -16.32
C PRO A 90 -8.82 0.14 -17.07
N LEU A 91 -8.86 1.48 -16.99
CA LEU A 91 -9.85 2.33 -17.65
C LEU A 91 -9.62 2.36 -19.16
N LEU A 92 -8.37 2.42 -19.62
CA LEU A 92 -8.00 2.29 -21.03
C LEU A 92 -8.35 0.90 -21.55
N ALA A 93 -8.04 -0.17 -20.81
CA ALA A 93 -8.42 -1.53 -21.17
C ALA A 93 -9.94 -1.68 -21.26
N TYR A 94 -10.68 -1.12 -20.30
CA TYR A 94 -12.14 -1.09 -20.33
C TYR A 94 -12.69 -0.29 -21.52
N ALA A 95 -12.11 0.88 -21.83
CA ALA A 95 -12.47 1.69 -22.99
C ALA A 95 -12.18 0.98 -24.31
N LEU A 96 -11.06 0.27 -24.43
CA LEU A 96 -10.71 -0.55 -25.58
C LEU A 96 -11.67 -1.74 -25.75
N LEU A 97 -12.10 -2.37 -24.65
CA LEU A 97 -13.13 -3.43 -24.70
C LEU A 97 -14.49 -2.87 -25.14
N LEU A 98 -14.86 -1.66 -24.73
CA LEU A 98 -16.08 -0.99 -25.17
C LEU A 98 -16.01 -0.59 -26.64
N ALA A 99 -14.88 -0.06 -27.11
CA ALA A 99 -14.62 0.24 -28.51
C ALA A 99 -14.62 -1.05 -29.36
N GLY A 100 -14.04 -2.13 -28.87
CA GLY A 100 -14.06 -3.45 -29.51
C GLY A 100 -15.48 -4.01 -29.61
N LYS A 101 -16.29 -3.90 -28.55
CA LYS A 101 -17.73 -4.26 -28.60
C LYS A 101 -18.49 -3.45 -29.65
N GLN A 102 -18.22 -2.14 -29.77
CA GLN A 102 -18.84 -1.30 -30.81
C GLN A 102 -18.36 -1.71 -32.21
N ALA A 103 -17.07 -1.99 -32.39
CA ALA A 103 -16.51 -2.48 -33.66
C ALA A 103 -17.12 -3.82 -34.09
N THR A 104 -17.30 -4.77 -33.17
CA THR A 104 -17.97 -6.05 -33.48
C THR A 104 -19.44 -5.88 -33.88
N ARG A 105 -20.16 -4.89 -33.34
CA ARG A 105 -21.54 -4.58 -33.76
C ARG A 105 -21.60 -3.96 -35.15
N TRP A 106 -20.60 -3.14 -35.50
CA TRP A 106 -20.42 -2.58 -36.83
C TRP A 106 -20.15 -3.68 -37.86
N LEU A 107 -19.22 -4.59 -37.56
CA LEU A 107 -18.87 -5.73 -38.42
C LEU A 107 -20.03 -6.73 -38.60
N ARG A 108 -20.93 -6.85 -37.62
CA ARG A 108 -22.12 -7.73 -37.69
C ARG A 108 -23.36 -7.06 -38.29
N GLY A 109 -23.25 -5.86 -38.87
CA GLY A 109 -24.35 -5.18 -39.56
C GLY A 109 -25.55 -4.82 -38.66
N SER A 110 -25.42 -4.91 -37.34
CA SER A 110 -26.52 -4.72 -36.38
C SER A 110 -26.74 -3.25 -35.99
N SER A 111 -26.03 -2.32 -36.64
CA SER A 111 -26.08 -0.89 -36.34
C SER A 111 -27.09 -0.14 -37.23
N LYS A 112 -28.39 -0.35 -36.99
CA LYS A 112 -29.44 0.52 -37.55
C LYS A 112 -29.78 1.75 -36.68
N ALA A 113 -29.14 1.94 -35.52
CA ALA A 113 -29.63 2.92 -34.53
C ALA A 113 -28.62 3.84 -33.81
N SER A 114 -27.32 3.89 -34.16
CA SER A 114 -26.46 4.95 -33.58
C SER A 114 -25.60 5.62 -34.64
N ARG A 115 -25.99 6.84 -35.03
CA ARG A 115 -25.14 7.79 -35.75
C ARG A 115 -23.81 7.95 -34.99
N GLY A 116 -22.69 7.57 -35.63
CA GLY A 116 -21.37 8.19 -35.46
C GLY A 116 -20.62 8.08 -34.11
N GLY A 117 -21.05 7.28 -33.14
CA GLY A 117 -20.36 7.18 -31.83
C GLY A 117 -19.28 6.09 -31.75
N ILE A 118 -18.15 6.40 -31.09
CA ILE A 118 -17.08 5.44 -30.72
C ILE A 118 -17.57 4.39 -29.69
N VAL A 119 -18.69 4.66 -29.03
CA VAL A 119 -19.19 3.94 -27.86
C VAL A 119 -20.67 3.55 -28.05
N THR A 120 -21.12 2.44 -27.45
CA THR A 120 -22.52 1.97 -27.56
C THR A 120 -23.51 2.97 -26.92
N ALA A 121 -24.75 3.02 -27.40
CA ALA A 121 -25.79 3.93 -26.87
C ALA A 121 -26.05 3.74 -25.36
N GLU A 122 -26.08 2.49 -24.90
CA GLU A 122 -26.20 2.15 -23.46
C GLU A 122 -25.02 2.71 -22.64
N THR A 123 -23.81 2.64 -23.19
CA THR A 123 -22.62 3.14 -22.50
C THR A 123 -22.57 4.67 -22.55
N HIS A 124 -23.05 5.29 -23.63
CA HIS A 124 -23.22 6.73 -23.72
C HIS A 124 -24.21 7.23 -22.65
N GLU A 125 -25.33 6.55 -22.46
CA GLU A 125 -26.30 6.86 -21.40
C GLU A 125 -25.71 6.69 -19.98
N ARG A 126 -24.88 5.68 -19.76
CA ARG A 126 -24.17 5.49 -18.49
C ARG A 126 -23.13 6.58 -18.24
N LEU A 127 -22.42 7.02 -19.28
CA LEU A 127 -21.44 8.10 -19.19
C LEU A 127 -22.10 9.47 -18.96
N THR A 128 -23.24 9.75 -19.61
CA THR A 128 -23.96 11.02 -19.41
C THR A 128 -24.62 11.12 -18.04
N LYS A 129 -24.92 9.99 -17.38
CA LYS A 129 -25.37 9.94 -15.98
C LYS A 129 -24.27 10.24 -14.96
N LEU A 130 -22.99 10.26 -15.35
CA LEU A 130 -21.89 10.69 -14.46
C LEU A 130 -21.84 12.23 -14.43
N SER A 131 -22.67 12.84 -13.59
CA SER A 131 -22.63 14.29 -13.33
C SER A 131 -21.41 14.67 -12.47
N VAL A 132 -20.26 14.80 -13.11
CA VAL A 132 -18.99 15.17 -12.46
C VAL A 132 -18.56 16.56 -12.91
N HIS A 133 -18.13 17.43 -11.99
CA HIS A 133 -17.43 18.66 -12.37
C HIS A 133 -15.99 18.33 -12.78
N TRP A 134 -15.78 18.07 -14.07
CA TRP A 134 -14.49 17.65 -14.61
C TRP A 134 -13.34 18.62 -14.30
N GLY A 135 -13.59 19.95 -14.26
CA GLY A 135 -12.56 20.91 -13.87
C GLY A 135 -12.08 20.74 -12.41
N SER A 136 -13.01 20.41 -11.52
CA SER A 136 -12.73 20.13 -10.10
C SER A 136 -11.98 18.80 -9.93
N VAL A 137 -12.37 17.77 -10.69
CA VAL A 137 -11.66 16.48 -10.72
C VAL A 137 -10.25 16.63 -11.29
N CYS A 138 -10.06 17.30 -12.42
CA CYS A 138 -8.75 17.52 -13.02
C CYS A 138 -7.80 18.28 -12.07
N SER A 139 -8.31 19.26 -11.34
CA SER A 139 -7.52 19.99 -10.33
C SER A 139 -7.09 19.09 -9.17
N LYS A 140 -7.99 18.21 -8.71
CA LYS A 140 -7.69 17.20 -7.68
C LYS A 140 -6.69 16.16 -8.19
N VAL A 141 -6.84 15.66 -9.42
CA VAL A 141 -5.87 14.77 -10.08
C VAL A 141 -4.50 15.44 -10.14
N ALA A 142 -4.42 16.70 -10.58
CA ALA A 142 -3.16 17.44 -10.62
C ALA A 142 -2.51 17.55 -9.24
N LEU A 143 -3.29 17.85 -8.19
CA LEU A 143 -2.80 17.90 -6.81
C LEU A 143 -2.29 16.53 -6.32
N LEU A 144 -3.03 15.46 -6.60
CA LEU A 144 -2.65 14.09 -6.24
C LEU A 144 -1.36 13.68 -6.96
N CYS A 145 -1.25 13.96 -8.26
CA CYS A 145 -0.06 13.71 -9.08
C CYS A 145 1.14 14.54 -8.62
N GLN A 146 0.95 15.82 -8.28
CA GLN A 146 2.02 16.69 -7.79
C GLN A 146 2.51 16.26 -6.41
N GLY A 147 1.58 15.91 -5.51
CA GLY A 147 1.91 15.33 -4.21
C GLY A 147 2.65 13.99 -4.36
N TYR A 148 2.17 13.12 -5.24
CA TYR A 148 2.84 11.87 -5.58
C TYR A 148 4.24 12.12 -6.14
N LEU A 149 4.42 13.03 -7.09
CA LEU A 149 5.72 13.31 -7.71
C LEU A 149 6.70 13.90 -6.69
N CYS A 150 6.27 14.82 -5.84
CA CYS A 150 7.10 15.34 -4.75
C CYS A 150 7.51 14.22 -3.77
N MET A 151 6.57 13.42 -3.28
CA MET A 151 6.88 12.39 -2.28
C MET A 151 7.64 11.19 -2.88
N SER A 152 7.30 10.75 -4.10
CA SER A 152 7.90 9.56 -4.74
C SER A 152 9.21 9.85 -5.45
N VAL A 153 9.36 11.01 -6.09
CA VAL A 153 10.58 11.31 -6.85
C VAL A 153 11.60 12.01 -5.98
N VAL A 154 11.20 13.01 -5.19
CA VAL A 154 12.16 13.73 -4.34
C VAL A 154 12.54 12.83 -3.17
N VAL A 155 11.58 12.50 -2.29
CA VAL A 155 11.93 11.83 -1.03
C VAL A 155 12.44 10.40 -1.27
N ALA A 156 11.78 9.59 -2.10
CA ALA A 156 12.24 8.21 -2.28
C ALA A 156 13.60 8.12 -2.99
N LYS A 157 13.88 8.94 -4.01
CA LYS A 157 15.20 8.92 -4.68
C LYS A 157 16.29 9.46 -3.76
N PHE A 158 16.04 10.54 -3.02
CA PHE A 158 17.00 11.04 -2.04
C PHE A 158 17.29 10.00 -0.95
N VAL A 159 16.26 9.30 -0.45
CA VAL A 159 16.45 8.23 0.53
C VAL A 159 17.28 7.08 -0.05
N VAL A 160 17.02 6.64 -1.28
CA VAL A 160 17.82 5.59 -1.93
C VAL A 160 19.28 6.05 -2.10
N VAL A 161 19.51 7.25 -2.63
CA VAL A 161 20.87 7.80 -2.79
C VAL A 161 21.58 7.91 -1.44
N PHE A 162 20.89 8.41 -0.42
CA PHE A 162 21.41 8.51 0.93
C PHE A 162 21.76 7.12 1.51
N LEU A 163 20.90 6.12 1.32
CA LEU A 163 21.15 4.75 1.78
C LEU A 163 22.29 4.07 1.03
N CYS A 164 22.46 4.34 -0.28
CA CYS A 164 23.62 3.89 -1.05
C CYS A 164 24.92 4.54 -0.56
N TRP A 165 24.90 5.85 -0.31
CA TRP A 165 26.03 6.57 0.27
C TRP A 165 26.38 6.04 1.66
N LEU A 166 25.37 5.83 2.51
CA LEU A 166 25.54 5.24 3.83
C LEU A 166 26.16 3.85 3.74
N SER A 167 25.70 3.01 2.81
CA SER A 167 26.29 1.70 2.56
C SER A 167 27.78 1.77 2.21
N ALA A 168 28.18 2.75 1.42
CA ALA A 168 29.60 2.95 1.07
C ALA A 168 30.43 3.43 2.27
N VAL A 169 29.88 4.32 3.11
CA VAL A 169 30.56 4.80 4.33
C VAL A 169 30.71 3.70 5.37
N LEU A 170 29.74 2.78 5.44
CA LEU A 170 29.75 1.66 6.39
C LEU A 170 30.62 0.48 5.91
N ALA A 171 31.11 0.51 4.66
CA ALA A 171 31.98 -0.53 4.12
C ALA A 171 33.31 -0.58 4.89
N GLY A 172 33.73 -1.79 5.29
CA GLY A 172 34.98 -2.01 6.04
C GLY A 172 34.90 -1.77 7.55
N LEU A 173 33.73 -1.37 8.08
CA LEU A 173 33.52 -1.32 9.53
C LEU A 173 33.21 -2.71 10.09
N PRO A 174 33.51 -2.98 11.38
CA PRO A 174 33.15 -4.24 12.00
C PRO A 174 31.62 -4.41 12.04
N LEU A 175 31.14 -5.63 11.81
CA LEU A 175 29.71 -5.96 11.68
C LEU A 175 28.84 -5.37 12.80
N GLY A 176 29.30 -5.43 14.05
CA GLY A 176 28.56 -4.88 15.19
C GLY A 176 28.31 -3.37 15.08
N LEU A 177 29.28 -2.61 14.56
CA LEU A 177 29.15 -1.18 14.34
C LEU A 177 28.22 -0.88 13.15
N VAL A 178 28.30 -1.68 12.09
CA VAL A 178 27.41 -1.59 10.93
C VAL A 178 25.95 -1.79 11.36
N VAL A 179 25.66 -2.83 12.15
CA VAL A 179 24.32 -3.10 12.70
C VAL A 179 23.83 -1.95 13.57
N LEU A 180 24.68 -1.45 14.48
CA LEU A 180 24.32 -0.34 15.38
C LEU A 180 24.00 0.95 14.60
N LEU A 181 24.86 1.33 13.67
CA LEU A 181 24.68 2.55 12.86
C LEU A 181 23.46 2.43 11.95
N PHE A 182 23.22 1.25 11.36
CA PHE A 182 22.01 0.99 10.59
C PHE A 182 20.74 1.11 11.44
N LEU A 183 20.73 0.55 12.66
CA LEU A 183 19.61 0.68 13.59
C LEU A 183 19.31 2.13 13.96
N LEU A 184 20.34 2.89 14.35
CA LEU A 184 20.19 4.30 14.73
C LEU A 184 19.65 5.14 13.57
N GLN A 185 20.26 5.00 12.39
CA GLN A 185 19.86 5.75 11.22
C GLN A 185 18.45 5.35 10.75
N GLY A 186 18.16 4.06 10.69
CA GLY A 186 16.84 3.60 10.27
C GLY A 186 15.75 4.03 11.25
N ILE A 187 16.00 4.05 12.57
CA ILE A 187 15.05 4.66 13.53
C ILE A 187 14.74 6.11 13.13
N VAL A 188 15.76 6.93 12.86
CA VAL A 188 15.55 8.33 12.43
C VAL A 188 14.71 8.39 11.15
N LEU A 189 15.01 7.57 10.15
CA LEU A 189 14.25 7.53 8.89
C LEU A 189 12.78 7.14 9.13
N PHE A 190 12.51 6.14 9.97
CA PHE A 190 11.14 5.74 10.31
C PHE A 190 10.40 6.78 11.15
N LEU A 191 11.08 7.68 11.87
CA LEU A 191 10.40 8.77 12.59
C LEU A 191 9.92 9.89 11.67
N VAL A 192 10.39 9.94 10.42
CA VAL A 192 9.96 10.93 9.42
C VAL A 192 8.70 10.43 8.70
N PRO A 193 7.57 11.16 8.73
CA PRO A 193 6.28 10.70 8.18
C PRO A 193 6.30 10.36 6.70
N VAL A 194 7.22 10.95 5.94
CA VAL A 194 7.22 10.89 4.47
C VAL A 194 8.07 9.72 3.95
N ILE A 195 8.90 9.12 4.80
CA ILE A 195 9.86 8.11 4.35
C ILE A 195 9.17 6.73 4.34
N PRO A 196 9.09 6.06 3.18
CA PRO A 196 8.54 4.72 3.11
C PRO A 196 9.47 3.71 3.78
N GLY A 197 8.91 2.70 4.45
CA GLY A 197 9.70 1.67 5.15
C GLY A 197 10.39 0.66 4.21
N ILE A 198 9.80 0.39 3.04
CA ILE A 198 10.29 -0.63 2.10
C ILE A 198 11.76 -0.40 1.69
N PRO A 199 12.20 0.80 1.25
CA PRO A 199 13.60 1.04 0.93
C PRO A 199 14.57 0.76 2.08
N VAL A 200 14.14 0.96 3.33
CA VAL A 200 14.98 0.65 4.51
C VAL A 200 15.16 -0.86 4.65
N TYR A 201 14.09 -1.66 4.45
CA TYR A 201 14.17 -3.13 4.50
C TYR A 201 15.01 -3.71 3.35
N VAL A 202 14.88 -3.15 2.15
CA VAL A 202 15.72 -3.52 1.00
C VAL A 202 17.19 -3.19 1.30
N CYS A 203 17.46 -2.00 1.83
CA CYS A 203 18.79 -1.60 2.22
C CYS A 203 19.38 -2.49 3.32
N SER A 204 18.60 -2.93 4.33
CA SER A 204 19.11 -3.91 5.30
C SER A 204 19.58 -5.20 4.63
N GLY A 205 18.86 -5.67 3.61
CA GLY A 205 19.22 -6.87 2.86
C GLY A 205 20.54 -6.72 2.10
N VAL A 206 20.74 -5.58 1.43
CA VAL A 206 22.00 -5.29 0.73
C VAL A 206 23.16 -5.17 1.72
N LEU A 207 22.97 -4.35 2.76
CA LEU A 207 24.03 -3.86 3.61
C LEU A 207 24.47 -4.89 4.65
N LEU A 208 23.52 -5.53 5.33
CA LEU A 208 23.83 -6.49 6.41
C LEU A 208 24.23 -7.85 5.86
N THR A 209 23.64 -8.30 4.75
CA THR A 209 24.09 -9.52 4.09
C THR A 209 25.49 -9.32 3.50
N GLY A 210 25.75 -8.18 2.84
CA GLY A 210 27.07 -7.84 2.32
C GLY A 210 28.14 -7.71 3.42
N ALA A 211 27.79 -7.23 4.62
CA ALA A 211 28.72 -7.12 5.74
C ALA A 211 29.06 -8.47 6.42
N VAL A 212 28.27 -9.53 6.17
CA VAL A 212 28.53 -10.88 6.70
C VAL A 212 29.34 -11.71 5.71
N MET A 213 29.15 -11.49 4.42
CA MET A 213 29.88 -12.19 3.36
C MET A 213 31.32 -11.67 3.23
N SER A 214 32.25 -12.56 2.95
CA SER A 214 33.63 -12.19 2.60
C SER A 214 33.72 -11.65 1.17
N GLU A 215 34.75 -10.85 0.88
CA GLU A 215 34.99 -10.33 -0.46
C GLU A 215 35.17 -11.45 -1.50
N GLU A 216 35.79 -12.56 -1.11
CA GLU A 216 35.96 -13.75 -1.96
C GLU A 216 34.60 -14.39 -2.30
N GLU A 217 33.70 -14.52 -1.31
CA GLU A 217 32.35 -15.03 -1.53
C GLU A 217 31.49 -14.09 -2.39
N LEU A 218 31.67 -12.78 -2.26
CA LEU A 218 30.98 -11.80 -3.11
C LEU A 218 31.46 -11.87 -4.57
N ALA A 219 32.75 -12.14 -4.79
CA ALA A 219 33.34 -12.25 -6.13
C ALA A 219 33.10 -13.62 -6.80
N ASP A 220 32.72 -14.65 -6.03
CA ASP A 220 32.49 -15.99 -6.55
C ASP A 220 31.30 -16.04 -7.55
N PRO A 221 31.53 -16.46 -8.81
CA PRO A 221 30.48 -16.53 -9.83
C PRO A 221 29.58 -17.77 -9.71
N THR A 222 29.82 -18.66 -8.75
CA THR A 222 29.03 -19.90 -8.64
C THR A 222 27.55 -19.62 -8.36
N PRO A 223 26.63 -20.45 -8.89
CA PRO A 223 25.20 -20.26 -8.67
C PRO A 223 24.77 -20.49 -7.21
N HIS A 224 25.58 -21.21 -6.42
CA HIS A 224 25.23 -21.65 -5.07
C HIS A 224 25.51 -20.56 -4.02
N ALA A 225 24.49 -20.15 -3.27
CA ALA A 225 24.70 -19.23 -2.15
C ALA A 225 25.56 -19.88 -1.05
N PRO A 226 26.60 -19.18 -0.55
CA PRO A 226 27.39 -19.65 0.57
C PRO A 226 26.54 -19.63 1.87
N PRO A 227 26.92 -20.39 2.92
CA PRO A 227 26.21 -20.36 4.20
C PRO A 227 26.17 -18.96 4.85
N SER A 228 27.22 -18.17 4.66
CA SER A 228 27.33 -16.77 5.12
C SER A 228 26.21 -15.88 4.56
N TYR A 229 25.79 -16.11 3.31
CA TYR A 229 24.68 -15.41 2.68
C TYR A 229 23.38 -15.62 3.47
N TRP A 230 23.03 -16.88 3.78
CA TRP A 230 21.79 -17.19 4.50
C TRP A 230 21.80 -16.65 5.93
N LEU A 231 22.96 -16.69 6.59
CA LEU A 231 23.17 -16.06 7.89
C LEU A 231 22.97 -14.54 7.81
N GLY A 232 23.52 -13.90 6.77
CA GLY A 232 23.35 -12.48 6.48
C GLY A 232 21.89 -12.09 6.26
N VAL A 233 21.14 -12.86 5.47
CA VAL A 233 19.71 -12.67 5.26
C VAL A 233 18.94 -12.78 6.58
N ALA A 234 19.21 -13.81 7.38
CA ALA A 234 18.54 -14.02 8.67
C ALA A 234 18.83 -12.87 9.65
N LEU A 235 20.08 -12.41 9.70
CA LEU A 235 20.48 -11.23 10.47
C LEU A 235 19.75 -9.98 9.98
N ALA A 236 19.74 -9.75 8.68
CA ALA A 236 19.11 -8.58 8.06
C ALA A 236 17.60 -8.51 8.39
N VAL A 237 16.88 -9.62 8.25
CA VAL A 237 15.45 -9.71 8.59
C VAL A 237 15.23 -9.47 10.09
N SER A 238 16.08 -10.04 10.94
CA SER A 238 15.97 -9.88 12.40
C SER A 238 16.20 -8.43 12.82
N VAL A 239 17.24 -7.79 12.29
CA VAL A 239 17.56 -6.39 12.54
C VAL A 239 16.47 -5.47 12.00
N ALA A 240 15.95 -5.71 10.80
CA ALA A 240 14.84 -4.95 10.23
C ALA A 240 13.54 -5.08 11.06
N CYS A 241 13.24 -6.28 11.57
CA CYS A 241 12.11 -6.49 12.49
C CYS A 241 12.31 -5.73 13.80
N LEU A 242 13.50 -5.81 14.40
CA LEU A 242 13.83 -5.09 15.62
C LEU A 242 13.66 -3.57 15.42
N LEU A 243 14.21 -3.05 14.32
CA LEU A 243 14.11 -1.66 13.92
C LEU A 243 12.64 -1.22 13.79
N LYS A 244 11.82 -2.05 13.14
CA LYS A 244 10.38 -1.82 13.00
C LYS A 244 9.68 -1.76 14.36
N PHE A 245 9.96 -2.66 15.28
CA PHE A 245 9.37 -2.64 16.62
C PHE A 245 9.82 -1.41 17.42
N CYS A 246 11.10 -1.04 17.36
CA CYS A 246 11.60 0.20 17.97
C CYS A 246 10.88 1.43 17.40
N ALA A 247 10.70 1.50 16.08
CA ALA A 247 9.97 2.58 15.42
C ALA A 247 8.51 2.65 15.90
N ILE A 248 7.80 1.51 15.99
CA ILE A 248 6.42 1.46 16.50
C ILE A 248 6.34 2.02 17.93
N VAL A 249 7.27 1.62 18.82
CA VAL A 249 7.31 2.12 20.21
C VAL A 249 7.48 3.63 20.23
N LEU A 250 8.48 4.16 19.52
CA LEU A 250 8.78 5.59 19.53
C LEU A 250 7.65 6.41 18.89
N GLN A 251 7.15 5.97 17.73
CA GLN A 251 6.03 6.62 17.04
C GLN A 251 4.76 6.63 17.90
N GLN A 252 4.45 5.53 18.58
CA GLN A 252 3.25 5.44 19.42
C GLN A 252 3.40 6.23 20.73
N GLN A 253 4.50 6.01 21.46
CA GLN A 253 4.66 6.52 22.83
C GLN A 253 5.16 7.96 22.87
N VAL A 254 6.11 8.32 22.02
CA VAL A 254 6.69 9.66 22.03
C VAL A 254 5.83 10.59 21.19
N ILE A 255 5.65 10.28 19.90
CA ILE A 255 4.94 11.17 18.97
C ILE A 255 3.42 11.08 19.18
N GLY A 256 2.86 9.88 19.11
CA GLY A 256 1.41 9.66 19.11
C GLY A 256 0.73 10.11 20.39
N ARG A 257 1.28 9.77 21.57
CA ARG A 257 0.71 10.25 22.84
C ARG A 257 0.87 11.74 23.05
N TRP A 258 2.02 12.31 22.66
CA TRP A 258 2.24 13.75 22.71
C TRP A 258 1.23 14.49 21.81
N MET A 259 1.05 14.03 20.57
CA MET A 259 0.05 14.57 19.64
C MET A 259 -1.38 14.36 20.16
N GLY A 260 -1.67 13.22 20.78
CA GLY A 260 -2.97 12.88 21.37
C GLY A 260 -3.37 13.75 22.57
N SER A 261 -2.41 14.40 23.23
CA SER A 261 -2.72 15.36 24.31
C SER A 261 -3.37 16.65 23.79
N ARG A 262 -3.24 16.96 22.49
CA ARG A 262 -3.72 18.21 21.89
C ARG A 262 -5.09 18.01 21.21
N ILE A 263 -6.08 18.78 21.68
CA ILE A 263 -7.46 18.72 21.15
C ILE A 263 -7.51 19.07 19.65
N GLU A 264 -6.73 20.06 19.23
CA GLU A 264 -6.62 20.48 17.83
C GLU A 264 -6.17 19.35 16.91
N ILE A 265 -5.15 18.59 17.34
CA ILE A 265 -4.65 17.45 16.56
C ILE A 265 -5.68 16.33 16.55
N ARG A 266 -6.33 16.03 17.67
CA ARG A 266 -7.41 15.04 17.71
C ARG A 266 -8.58 15.41 16.81
N ALA A 267 -8.92 16.69 16.73
CA ALA A 267 -9.93 17.21 15.81
C ALA A 267 -9.48 17.08 14.35
N ALA A 268 -8.21 17.42 14.04
CA ALA A 268 -7.64 17.28 12.71
C ALA A 268 -7.57 15.82 12.23
N CYS A 269 -7.18 14.89 13.12
CA CYS A 269 -7.17 13.45 12.88
C CYS A 269 -8.57 12.80 12.96
N GLN A 270 -9.59 13.57 13.37
CA GLN A 270 -10.99 13.14 13.43
C GLN A 270 -11.19 11.85 14.20
N THR A 271 -10.70 11.84 15.43
CA THR A 271 -10.76 10.64 16.28
C THR A 271 -12.18 10.12 16.53
N ASN A 272 -13.21 10.92 16.22
CA ASN A 272 -14.62 10.59 16.39
C ASN A 272 -15.32 10.17 15.08
N SER A 273 -14.62 10.11 13.95
CA SER A 273 -15.17 9.59 12.70
C SER A 273 -15.56 8.12 12.80
N SER A 274 -16.49 7.67 11.97
CA SER A 274 -16.88 6.25 11.87
C SER A 274 -15.67 5.36 11.58
N PHE A 275 -14.82 5.79 10.65
CA PHE A 275 -13.59 5.12 10.26
C PHE A 275 -12.60 4.94 11.43
N ILE A 276 -12.26 6.03 12.13
CA ILE A 276 -11.28 5.97 13.22
C ILE A 276 -11.85 5.23 14.45
N ARG A 277 -13.16 5.33 14.70
CA ARG A 277 -13.83 4.53 15.74
C ARG A 277 -13.83 3.05 15.42
N ALA A 278 -14.09 2.67 14.17
CA ALA A 278 -14.00 1.29 13.70
C ALA A 278 -12.57 0.74 13.84
N ALA A 279 -11.56 1.52 13.43
CA ALA A 279 -10.16 1.17 13.62
C ALA A 279 -9.84 0.97 15.10
N ARG A 280 -10.28 1.88 15.97
CA ARG A 280 -10.10 1.76 17.43
C ARG A 280 -10.74 0.48 17.97
N PHE A 281 -11.95 0.16 17.53
CA PHE A 281 -12.67 -1.05 17.94
C PHE A 281 -11.88 -2.32 17.57
N VAL A 282 -11.46 -2.44 16.30
CA VAL A 282 -10.66 -3.57 15.80
C VAL A 282 -9.34 -3.70 16.58
N LEU A 283 -8.63 -2.59 16.77
CA LEU A 283 -7.34 -2.57 17.47
C LEU A 283 -7.46 -2.84 18.98
N THR A 284 -8.63 -2.63 19.59
CA THR A 284 -8.86 -2.88 21.02
C THR A 284 -9.19 -4.34 21.33
N GLN A 285 -9.57 -5.14 20.32
CA GLN A 285 -9.86 -6.57 20.48
C GLN A 285 -8.73 -7.32 21.20
N ARG A 286 -9.05 -8.39 21.93
CA ARG A 286 -8.03 -9.18 22.66
C ARG A 286 -7.26 -10.08 21.69
N GLY A 287 -5.97 -10.28 21.97
CA GLY A 287 -5.09 -11.14 21.16
C GLY A 287 -4.61 -10.52 19.84
N CYS A 288 -4.07 -11.37 18.97
CA CYS A 288 -3.63 -11.06 17.61
C CYS A 288 -4.71 -11.52 16.62
N THR A 289 -5.81 -10.76 16.54
CA THR A 289 -6.88 -11.05 15.58
C THR A 289 -6.43 -10.67 14.17
N PHE A 290 -6.94 -11.38 13.16
CA PHE A 290 -6.66 -11.07 11.76
C PHE A 290 -6.90 -9.58 11.45
N GLY A 291 -8.04 -9.04 11.90
CA GLY A 291 -8.35 -7.62 11.70
C GLY A 291 -7.32 -6.68 12.29
N LYS A 292 -6.84 -6.94 13.51
CA LYS A 292 -5.79 -6.13 14.14
C LYS A 292 -4.47 -6.21 13.36
N THR A 293 -4.04 -7.40 13.02
CA THR A 293 -2.79 -7.62 12.27
C THR A 293 -2.79 -6.88 10.96
N VAL A 294 -3.88 -7.04 10.20
CA VAL A 294 -4.01 -6.45 8.89
C VAL A 294 -4.12 -4.93 8.98
N VAL A 295 -4.70 -4.38 10.05
CA VAL A 295 -4.65 -2.93 10.31
C VAL A 295 -3.25 -2.43 10.63
N LEU A 296 -2.51 -3.14 11.49
CA LEU A 296 -1.19 -2.70 11.92
C LEU A 296 -0.10 -2.91 10.86
N CYS A 297 -0.24 -3.92 10.00
CA CYS A 297 0.75 -4.27 8.98
C CYS A 297 0.36 -3.75 7.58
N GLY A 298 -0.93 -3.59 7.30
CA GLY A 298 -1.43 -3.08 6.02
C GLY A 298 -1.62 -1.57 5.98
N GLY A 299 -1.76 -0.93 7.15
CA GLY A 299 -1.81 0.52 7.26
C GLY A 299 -0.43 1.16 7.01
N PRO A 300 -0.39 2.43 6.57
CA PRO A 300 0.88 3.11 6.38
C PRO A 300 1.63 3.28 7.70
N ASP A 301 2.91 2.92 7.70
CA ASP A 301 3.71 2.65 8.90
C ASP A 301 3.68 3.76 9.97
N TRP A 302 4.09 4.96 9.59
CA TRP A 302 4.14 6.12 10.50
C TRP A 302 2.74 6.54 10.97
N PRO A 303 1.77 6.86 10.07
CA PRO A 303 0.46 7.33 10.53
C PRO A 303 -0.30 6.28 11.34
N THR A 304 -0.14 4.99 11.05
CA THR A 304 -0.79 3.92 11.81
C THR A 304 -0.27 3.88 13.24
N SER A 305 1.05 3.84 13.43
CA SER A 305 1.67 3.78 14.77
C SER A 305 1.41 5.04 15.58
N VAL A 306 1.51 6.22 14.95
CA VAL A 306 1.19 7.51 15.61
C VAL A 306 -0.29 7.57 15.99
N LEU A 307 -1.20 7.16 15.10
CA LEU A 307 -2.64 7.10 15.39
C LEU A 307 -2.94 6.20 16.59
N THR A 308 -2.28 5.04 16.71
CA THR A 308 -2.46 4.17 17.88
C THR A 308 -2.09 4.88 19.20
N GLY A 309 -1.12 5.80 19.15
CA GLY A 309 -0.75 6.66 20.28
C GLY A 309 -1.77 7.75 20.54
N ILE A 310 -2.26 8.42 19.50
CA ILE A 310 -3.33 9.44 19.58
C ILE A 310 -4.60 8.86 20.20
N LEU A 311 -4.93 7.61 19.87
CA LEU A 311 -6.09 6.88 20.41
C LEU A 311 -5.87 6.32 21.82
N GLY A 312 -4.66 6.45 22.37
CA GLY A 312 -4.32 5.96 23.70
C GLY A 312 -4.29 4.43 23.81
N LEU A 313 -3.99 3.72 22.72
CA LEU A 313 -3.94 2.26 22.74
C LEU A 313 -2.71 1.74 23.49
N SER A 314 -2.79 0.50 23.98
CA SER A 314 -1.69 -0.13 24.72
C SER A 314 -0.59 -0.61 23.76
N CYS A 315 0.63 -0.09 23.91
CA CYS A 315 1.76 -0.41 23.05
C CYS A 315 2.14 -1.90 23.01
N PRO A 316 2.16 -2.66 24.12
CA PRO A 316 2.45 -4.09 24.06
C PRO A 316 1.47 -4.88 23.18
N LYS A 317 0.18 -4.50 23.18
CA LYS A 317 -0.81 -5.15 22.30
C LYS A 317 -0.65 -4.75 20.84
N MET A 318 -0.16 -3.54 20.56
CA MET A 318 0.12 -3.10 19.19
C MET A 318 1.35 -3.82 18.66
N LEU A 319 2.44 -3.89 19.44
CA LEU A 319 3.62 -4.68 19.08
C LEU A 319 3.29 -6.14 18.81
N PHE A 320 2.50 -6.78 19.68
CA PHE A 320 2.08 -8.16 19.49
C PHE A 320 1.23 -8.34 18.22
N GLY A 321 0.32 -7.40 17.93
CA GLY A 321 -0.45 -7.40 16.69
C GLY A 321 0.38 -7.13 15.44
N SER A 322 1.54 -6.48 15.58
CA SER A 322 2.47 -6.21 14.49
C SER A 322 3.46 -7.34 14.23
N ILE A 323 3.52 -8.40 15.04
CA ILE A 323 4.46 -9.52 14.84
C ILE A 323 4.44 -10.07 13.39
N PRO A 324 3.26 -10.25 12.75
CA PRO A 324 3.20 -10.75 11.38
C PRO A 324 3.80 -9.81 10.31
N VAL A 325 4.27 -8.61 10.68
CA VAL A 325 5.01 -7.70 9.78
C VAL A 325 6.27 -8.35 9.18
N VAL A 326 6.80 -9.40 9.81
CA VAL A 326 7.89 -10.21 9.25
C VAL A 326 7.56 -10.74 7.84
N LEU A 327 6.29 -11.00 7.53
CA LEU A 327 5.84 -11.43 6.21
C LEU A 327 5.97 -10.33 5.13
N LEU A 328 6.07 -9.07 5.54
CA LEU A 328 6.35 -7.92 4.67
C LEU A 328 7.86 -7.63 4.59
N ILE A 329 8.56 -7.77 5.71
CA ILE A 329 10.00 -7.48 5.82
C ILE A 329 10.84 -8.55 5.13
N LEU A 330 10.47 -9.82 5.26
CA LEU A 330 11.24 -10.94 4.70
C LEU A 330 11.42 -10.82 3.17
N PRO A 331 10.37 -10.67 2.35
CA PRO A 331 10.56 -10.60 0.90
C PRO A 331 11.27 -9.32 0.44
N SER A 332 11.10 -8.19 1.14
CA SER A 332 11.83 -6.95 0.81
C SER A 332 13.32 -7.05 1.15
N THR A 333 13.66 -7.63 2.29
CA THR A 333 15.05 -7.85 2.72
C THR A 333 15.72 -8.94 1.88
N ALA A 334 15.00 -10.01 1.56
CA ALA A 334 15.50 -11.07 0.68
C ALA A 334 15.72 -10.55 -0.75
N MET A 335 14.86 -9.65 -1.24
CA MET A 335 15.08 -8.98 -2.52
C MET A 335 16.38 -8.16 -2.50
N GLY A 336 16.61 -7.34 -1.47
CA GLY A 336 17.85 -6.59 -1.33
C GLY A 336 19.09 -7.49 -1.26
N SER A 337 18.98 -8.62 -0.55
CA SER A 337 20.06 -9.62 -0.47
C SER A 337 20.28 -10.34 -1.81
N ALA A 338 19.23 -10.58 -2.60
CA ALA A 338 19.39 -11.16 -3.93
C ALA A 338 20.10 -10.22 -4.90
N LEU A 339 19.97 -8.89 -4.73
CA LEU A 339 20.66 -7.90 -5.58
C LEU A 339 22.19 -7.95 -5.44
N ILE A 340 22.72 -8.27 -4.26
CA ILE A 340 24.18 -8.43 -4.10
C ILE A 340 24.69 -9.71 -4.79
N MET A 341 23.79 -10.66 -5.09
CA MET A 341 24.08 -11.91 -5.79
C MET A 341 23.82 -11.81 -7.30
N ALA A 342 23.46 -10.64 -7.84
CA ALA A 342 22.99 -10.49 -9.23
C ALA A 342 24.00 -10.97 -10.30
N ASN A 343 25.31 -10.95 -9.97
CA ASN A 343 26.35 -11.45 -10.89
C ASN A 343 26.35 -12.99 -11.05
N ARG A 344 25.59 -13.72 -10.22
CA ARG A 344 25.51 -15.18 -10.24
C ARG A 344 24.28 -15.64 -11.05
N PRO A 345 24.41 -16.70 -11.88
CA PRO A 345 23.31 -17.19 -12.70
C PRO A 345 22.05 -17.52 -11.87
N GLY A 346 20.89 -17.00 -12.30
CA GLY A 346 19.58 -17.28 -11.69
C GLY A 346 19.17 -16.34 -10.55
N TRP A 347 20.09 -15.53 -10.02
CA TRP A 347 19.79 -14.61 -8.92
C TRP A 347 18.96 -13.38 -9.35
N ASP A 348 19.02 -12.97 -10.62
CA ASP A 348 18.11 -11.97 -11.18
C ASP A 348 16.64 -12.42 -11.15
N LEU A 349 16.40 -13.71 -11.43
CA LEU A 349 15.08 -14.31 -11.34
C LEU A 349 14.64 -14.40 -9.87
N ALA A 350 15.54 -14.75 -8.96
CA ALA A 350 15.26 -14.75 -7.52
C ALA A 350 14.91 -13.36 -7.01
N ALA A 351 15.67 -12.32 -7.36
CA ALA A 351 15.39 -10.92 -7.01
C ALA A 351 14.03 -10.46 -7.55
N SER A 352 13.71 -10.84 -8.80
CA SER A 352 12.42 -10.57 -9.43
C SER A 352 11.26 -11.28 -8.71
N ALA A 353 11.44 -12.55 -8.34
CA ALA A 353 10.44 -13.32 -7.60
C ALA A 353 10.20 -12.73 -6.18
N MET A 354 11.26 -12.33 -5.49
CA MET A 354 11.16 -11.68 -4.17
C MET A 354 10.48 -10.31 -4.26
N THR A 355 10.75 -9.56 -5.33
CA THR A 355 10.03 -8.32 -5.64
C THR A 355 8.53 -8.57 -5.79
N MET A 356 8.14 -9.60 -6.55
CA MET A 356 6.74 -9.98 -6.71
C MET A 356 6.09 -10.41 -5.39
N ALA A 357 6.79 -11.19 -4.57
CA ALA A 357 6.32 -11.60 -3.26
C ALA A 357 6.11 -10.39 -2.32
N MET A 358 7.05 -9.46 -2.28
CA MET A 358 6.95 -8.21 -1.50
C MET A 358 5.73 -7.37 -1.92
N LEU A 359 5.51 -7.24 -3.23
CA LEU A 359 4.34 -6.51 -3.74
C LEU A 359 3.03 -7.21 -3.37
N ALA A 360 2.97 -8.53 -3.55
CA ALA A 360 1.79 -9.31 -3.22
C ALA A 360 1.43 -9.21 -1.73
N THR A 361 2.43 -9.31 -0.83
CA THR A 361 2.19 -9.20 0.62
C THR A 361 1.76 -7.79 1.02
N GLN A 362 2.42 -6.74 0.50
CA GLN A 362 2.03 -5.35 0.80
C GLN A 362 0.61 -5.03 0.32
N MET A 363 0.27 -5.46 -0.90
CA MET A 363 -1.06 -5.21 -1.46
C MET A 363 -2.13 -6.03 -0.76
N GLY A 364 -1.88 -7.29 -0.46
CA GLY A 364 -2.79 -8.14 0.31
C GLY A 364 -3.08 -7.54 1.69
N ALA A 365 -2.05 -7.08 2.40
CA ALA A 365 -2.20 -6.43 3.69
C ALA A 365 -3.01 -5.13 3.60
N SER A 366 -2.71 -4.29 2.59
CA SER A 366 -3.38 -2.99 2.42
C SER A 366 -4.86 -3.15 2.01
N VAL A 367 -5.18 -4.12 1.13
CA VAL A 367 -6.58 -4.45 0.76
C VAL A 367 -7.32 -5.00 1.97
N GLY A 368 -6.70 -5.92 2.71
CA GLY A 368 -7.28 -6.44 3.93
C GLY A 368 -7.57 -5.34 4.94
N PHE A 369 -6.70 -4.33 5.04
CA PHE A 369 -6.87 -3.21 5.97
C PHE A 369 -8.16 -2.45 5.65
N VAL A 370 -8.33 -2.07 4.38
CA VAL A 370 -9.53 -1.36 3.93
C VAL A 370 -10.78 -2.21 4.18
N ALA A 371 -10.75 -3.49 3.79
CA ALA A 371 -11.90 -4.39 3.93
C ALA A 371 -12.32 -4.58 5.40
N VAL A 372 -11.36 -4.75 6.31
CA VAL A 372 -11.63 -4.93 7.75
C VAL A 372 -12.22 -3.67 8.36
N ILE A 373 -11.67 -2.49 8.04
CA ILE A 373 -12.17 -1.22 8.58
C ILE A 373 -13.56 -0.91 8.04
N GLU A 374 -13.82 -1.14 6.76
CA GLU A 374 -15.14 -0.96 6.16
C GLU A 374 -16.19 -1.88 6.81
N HIS A 375 -15.84 -3.16 6.99
CA HIS A 375 -16.72 -4.10 7.66
C HIS A 375 -17.00 -3.69 9.11
N ALA A 376 -15.98 -3.27 9.85
CA ALA A 376 -16.15 -2.80 11.22
C ALA A 376 -16.96 -1.50 11.30
N ALA A 377 -16.74 -0.54 10.40
CA ALA A 377 -17.47 0.72 10.36
C ALA A 377 -18.95 0.50 10.05
N THR A 378 -19.27 -0.37 9.09
CA THR A 378 -20.65 -0.71 8.73
C THR A 378 -21.39 -1.44 9.85
N ALA A 379 -20.71 -2.33 10.58
CA ALA A 379 -21.28 -3.00 11.75
C ALA A 379 -21.52 -2.02 12.91
N TYR A 380 -20.59 -1.09 13.14
CA TYR A 380 -20.69 -0.09 14.19
C TYR A 380 -21.84 0.89 13.95
N GLU A 381 -21.99 1.39 12.72
CA GLU A 381 -23.09 2.28 12.35
C GLU A 381 -24.46 1.60 12.48
N ALA A 382 -24.56 0.31 12.13
CA ALA A 382 -25.80 -0.46 12.28
C ALA A 382 -26.26 -0.57 13.74
N GLN A 383 -25.32 -0.71 14.68
CA GLN A 383 -25.63 -0.72 16.11
C GLN A 383 -26.08 0.66 16.61
N SER A 384 -25.45 1.74 16.14
CA SER A 384 -25.80 3.11 16.55
C SER A 384 -27.14 3.64 16.01
N ILE A 385 -27.80 2.91 15.09
CA ILE A 385 -29.15 3.22 14.59
C ILE A 385 -30.22 2.50 15.42
N GLN A 386 -29.84 1.46 16.18
CA GLN A 386 -30.75 0.70 17.05
C GLN A 386 -30.82 1.25 18.48
N GLU A 387 -29.85 2.07 18.88
CA GLU A 387 -29.86 2.90 20.09
C GLU A 387 -30.40 4.30 19.76
#